data_AF-F4LNR6-F1
#
_entry.id   AF-F4LNR6-F1
#
_cell.length_a   1.000
_cell.length_b   1.000
_cell.length_c   1.000
_cell.angle_alpha   90.00
_cell.angle_beta   90.00
_cell.angle_gamma   90.00
#
_symmetry.space_group_name_H-M   'P 1'
#
loop_
_entity.id
_entity.type
_entity.pdbx_description
1 polymer ?
#
loop_
_entity_poly.entity_id
_entity_poly.type
_entity_poly.pdbx_seq_one_letter_code
_entity_poly.pdbx_strand_id
1 'polypeptide(L)'
;MRDIGTSVCANVRQLQWTELCNCICETFRFSAKEKEAFQKNQTAKLIAALPFAAECDDAKRTALAHLAIYVTELRGGAVIGDHTPADNESVYARLRLLSSFKGGKKSVIDQGMSLLALTMIRGYEKSKSYDAQHHIYNPLNDGSWNFESMERDLLSSIGSNPSSALREFVQNPAEAWESTDTEN
;
A
#
# COMPACT_ATOMS: atom_id res chain seq x y z
N MET A 1 -35.32 -6.93 5.77
CA MET A 1 -34.92 -6.22 4.54
C MET A 1 -33.48 -6.60 4.23
N ARG A 2 -33.23 -7.35 3.15
CA ARG A 2 -31.86 -7.62 2.72
C ARG A 2 -31.32 -6.36 2.06
N ASP A 3 -30.12 -6.01 2.44
CA ASP A 3 -29.43 -4.77 2.11
C ASP A 3 -28.97 -4.81 0.64
N ILE A 4 -29.83 -4.32 -0.26
CA ILE A 4 -29.60 -4.36 -1.72
C ILE A 4 -28.47 -3.37 -2.10
N GLY A 5 -28.28 -2.30 -1.32
CA GLY A 5 -27.29 -1.25 -1.58
C GLY A 5 -25.85 -1.67 -1.34
N THR A 6 -25.57 -2.43 -0.27
CA THR A 6 -24.21 -2.92 0.04
C THR A 6 -23.69 -3.91 -0.98
N SER A 7 -24.54 -4.79 -1.50
CA SER A 7 -24.18 -5.78 -2.53
C SER A 7 -23.78 -5.14 -3.86
N VAL A 8 -24.50 -4.10 -4.30
CA VAL A 8 -24.21 -3.39 -5.55
C VAL A 8 -22.89 -2.59 -5.45
N CYS A 9 -22.67 -1.87 -4.33
CA CYS A 9 -21.42 -1.13 -4.13
C CYS A 9 -20.19 -2.04 -3.99
N ALA A 10 -20.35 -3.25 -3.45
CA ALA A 10 -19.26 -4.25 -3.40
C ALA A 10 -18.93 -4.78 -4.81
N ASN A 11 -19.94 -5.06 -5.63
CA ASN A 11 -19.74 -5.52 -7.01
C ASN A 11 -19.07 -4.47 -7.90
N VAL A 12 -19.45 -3.19 -7.79
CA VAL A 12 -18.80 -2.11 -8.54
C VAL A 12 -17.32 -1.99 -8.15
N ARG A 13 -16.99 -2.08 -6.86
CA ARG A 13 -15.60 -2.08 -6.38
C ARG A 13 -14.81 -3.29 -6.88
N GLN A 14 -15.41 -4.48 -6.92
CA GLN A 14 -14.77 -5.68 -7.43
C GLN A 14 -14.50 -5.60 -8.94
N LEU A 15 -15.42 -5.03 -9.72
CA LEU A 15 -15.23 -4.80 -11.15
C LEU A 15 -14.10 -3.80 -11.39
N GLN A 16 -14.07 -2.69 -10.65
CA GLN A 16 -12.99 -1.70 -10.72
C GLN A 16 -11.62 -2.31 -10.38
N TRP A 17 -11.53 -3.13 -9.33
CA TRP A 17 -10.29 -3.83 -8.98
C TRP A 17 -9.83 -4.78 -10.09
N THR A 18 -10.75 -5.56 -10.66
CA THR A 18 -10.45 -6.51 -11.74
C THR A 18 -9.91 -5.80 -12.98
N GLU A 19 -10.54 -4.68 -13.37
CA GLU A 19 -10.07 -3.85 -14.49
C GLU A 19 -8.67 -3.28 -14.25
N LEU A 20 -8.44 -2.68 -13.08
CA LEU A 20 -7.14 -2.10 -12.70
C LEU A 20 -6.05 -3.18 -12.70
N CYS A 21 -6.33 -4.32 -12.09
CA CYS A 21 -5.42 -5.45 -12.02
C CYS A 21 -5.09 -5.98 -13.41
N ASN A 22 -6.08 -6.17 -14.30
CA ASN A 22 -5.82 -6.61 -15.67
C ASN A 22 -4.92 -5.62 -16.42
N CYS A 23 -5.22 -4.32 -16.33
CA CYS A 23 -4.42 -3.28 -16.98
C CYS A 23 -2.94 -3.30 -16.51
N ILE A 24 -2.71 -3.39 -15.20
CA ILE A 24 -1.35 -3.47 -14.63
C ILE A 24 -0.65 -4.76 -15.04
N CYS A 25 -1.32 -5.92 -14.88
CA CYS A 25 -0.73 -7.21 -15.22
C CYS A 25 -0.38 -7.31 -16.72
N GLU A 26 -1.20 -6.76 -17.61
CA GLU A 26 -0.91 -6.72 -19.05
C GLU A 26 0.26 -5.78 -19.36
N THR A 27 0.22 -4.56 -18.81
CA THR A 27 1.25 -3.53 -19.04
C THR A 27 2.63 -4.02 -18.63
N PHE A 28 2.72 -4.66 -17.46
CA PHE A 28 3.98 -5.20 -16.94
C PHE A 28 4.23 -6.66 -17.37
N ARG A 29 3.35 -7.29 -18.15
CA ARG A 29 3.51 -8.68 -18.61
C ARG A 29 3.69 -9.69 -17.46
N PHE A 30 2.77 -9.68 -16.51
CA PHE A 30 2.73 -10.66 -15.43
C PHE A 30 2.42 -12.05 -15.98
N SER A 31 3.13 -13.06 -15.50
CA SER A 31 2.76 -14.47 -15.64
C SER A 31 1.43 -14.76 -14.90
N ALA A 32 0.85 -15.93 -15.16
CA ALA A 32 -0.37 -16.35 -14.48
C ALA A 32 -0.20 -16.40 -12.94
N LYS A 33 0.95 -16.90 -12.47
CA LYS A 33 1.27 -16.98 -11.04
C LYS A 33 1.43 -15.58 -10.42
N GLU A 34 2.16 -14.70 -11.07
CA GLU A 34 2.32 -13.30 -10.60
C GLU A 34 0.97 -12.58 -10.57
N LYS A 35 0.12 -12.78 -11.59
CA LYS A 35 -1.22 -12.19 -11.63
C LYS A 35 -2.07 -12.66 -10.47
N GLU A 36 -2.08 -13.96 -10.17
CA GLU A 36 -2.82 -14.51 -9.03
C GLU A 36 -2.32 -13.94 -7.69
N ALA A 37 -1.01 -13.85 -7.50
CA ALA A 37 -0.41 -13.24 -6.31
C ALA A 37 -0.79 -11.76 -6.18
N PHE A 38 -0.71 -11.00 -7.29
CA PHE A 38 -1.08 -9.58 -7.33
C PHE A 38 -2.54 -9.34 -6.98
N GLN A 39 -3.44 -10.17 -7.50
CA GLN A 39 -4.88 -10.11 -7.22
C GLN A 39 -5.22 -10.31 -5.74
N LYS A 40 -4.33 -10.98 -4.99
CA LYS A 40 -4.47 -11.25 -3.56
C LYS A 40 -3.72 -10.23 -2.69
N ASN A 41 -2.79 -9.47 -3.27
CA ASN A 41 -1.94 -8.54 -2.54
C ASN A 41 -2.76 -7.38 -1.94
N GLN A 42 -2.75 -7.29 -0.60
CA GLN A 42 -3.56 -6.32 0.14
C GLN A 42 -3.04 -4.88 0.01
N THR A 43 -1.72 -4.68 -0.07
CA THR A 43 -1.12 -3.35 -0.29
C THR A 43 -1.55 -2.80 -1.64
N ALA A 44 -1.48 -3.61 -2.70
CA ALA A 44 -1.95 -3.23 -4.03
C ALA A 44 -3.43 -2.85 -4.01
N LYS A 45 -4.27 -3.64 -3.35
CA LYS A 45 -5.70 -3.33 -3.20
C LYS A 45 -5.93 -2.02 -2.45
N LEU A 46 -5.21 -1.76 -1.36
CA LEU A 46 -5.30 -0.51 -0.61
C LEU A 46 -4.89 0.69 -1.48
N ILE A 47 -3.76 0.59 -2.18
CA ILE A 47 -3.28 1.62 -3.12
C ILE A 47 -4.33 1.90 -4.20
N ALA A 48 -4.94 0.85 -4.75
CA ALA A 48 -5.97 0.96 -5.77
C ALA A 48 -7.26 1.58 -5.24
N ALA A 49 -7.68 1.20 -4.03
CA ALA A 49 -8.95 1.61 -3.43
C ALA A 49 -8.93 3.05 -2.90
N LEU A 50 -7.78 3.52 -2.41
CA LEU A 50 -7.68 4.80 -1.71
C LEU A 50 -8.19 6.00 -2.53
N PRO A 51 -7.83 6.20 -3.81
CA PRO A 51 -8.37 7.31 -4.60
C PRO A 51 -9.90 7.28 -4.77
N PHE A 52 -10.50 6.10 -4.83
CA PHE A 52 -11.96 5.95 -4.92
C PHE A 52 -12.63 6.21 -3.58
N ALA A 53 -12.07 5.64 -2.51
CA ALA A 53 -12.55 5.84 -1.14
C ALA A 53 -12.52 7.33 -0.75
N ALA A 54 -11.50 8.05 -1.21
CA ALA A 54 -11.36 9.47 -0.99
C ALA A 54 -12.23 10.33 -1.90
N GLU A 55 -12.93 9.78 -2.90
CA GLU A 55 -13.70 10.55 -3.88
C GLU A 55 -12.85 11.58 -4.64
N CYS A 56 -11.65 11.17 -5.08
CA CYS A 56 -10.77 12.01 -5.89
C CYS A 56 -11.36 12.27 -7.29
N ASP A 57 -11.06 13.44 -7.87
CA ASP A 57 -11.58 13.90 -9.18
C ASP A 57 -11.30 12.89 -10.31
N ASP A 58 -10.10 12.30 -10.29
CA ASP A 58 -9.60 11.36 -11.30
C ASP A 58 -9.17 10.04 -10.62
N ALA A 59 -10.04 9.47 -9.77
CA ALA A 59 -9.73 8.32 -8.93
C ALA A 59 -9.10 7.13 -9.68
N LYS A 60 -9.67 6.70 -10.82
CA LYS A 60 -9.15 5.58 -11.63
C LYS A 60 -7.73 5.86 -12.17
N ARG A 61 -7.49 7.08 -12.67
CA ARG A 61 -6.16 7.48 -13.20
C ARG A 61 -5.13 7.52 -12.07
N THR A 62 -5.51 8.07 -10.92
CA THR A 62 -4.67 8.14 -9.72
C THR A 62 -4.31 6.73 -9.23
N ALA A 63 -5.31 5.84 -9.15
CA ALA A 63 -5.11 4.44 -8.75
C ALA A 63 -4.14 3.70 -9.68
N LEU A 64 -4.31 3.83 -11.00
CA LEU A 64 -3.39 3.22 -11.98
C LEU A 64 -1.97 3.76 -11.85
N ALA A 65 -1.81 5.08 -11.70
CA ALA A 65 -0.49 5.69 -11.55
C ALA A 65 0.22 5.19 -10.27
N HIS A 66 -0.48 5.16 -9.15
CA HIS A 66 0.07 4.66 -7.88
C HIS A 66 0.39 3.16 -7.94
N LEU A 67 -0.47 2.34 -8.56
CA LEU A 67 -0.19 0.91 -8.78
C LEU A 67 1.03 0.69 -9.67
N ALA A 68 1.20 1.50 -10.72
CA ALA A 68 2.36 1.39 -11.61
C ALA A 68 3.66 1.69 -10.86
N ILE A 69 3.67 2.69 -9.97
CA ILE A 69 4.80 2.99 -9.09
C ILE A 69 5.09 1.81 -8.17
N TYR A 70 4.06 1.29 -7.48
CA TYR A 70 4.19 0.14 -6.58
C TYR A 70 4.75 -1.11 -7.30
N VAL A 71 4.23 -1.46 -8.47
CA VAL A 71 4.72 -2.60 -9.25
C VAL A 71 6.14 -2.37 -9.78
N THR A 72 6.49 -1.13 -10.12
CA THR A 72 7.86 -0.80 -10.50
C THR A 72 8.82 -1.07 -9.34
N GLU A 73 8.48 -0.66 -8.11
CA GLU A 73 9.27 -0.98 -6.93
C GLU A 73 9.40 -2.51 -6.71
N LEU A 74 8.30 -3.26 -6.81
CA LEU A 74 8.31 -4.72 -6.65
C LEU A 74 9.17 -5.46 -7.67
N ARG A 75 9.38 -4.88 -8.87
CA ARG A 75 10.08 -5.55 -9.98
C ARG A 75 11.52 -5.07 -10.17
N GLY A 76 12.18 -4.71 -9.07
CA GLY A 76 13.58 -4.31 -9.07
C GLY A 76 13.80 -2.81 -9.29
N GLY A 77 12.74 -2.01 -9.37
CA GLY A 77 12.81 -0.55 -9.24
C GLY A 77 13.01 -0.09 -7.80
N ALA A 78 13.34 -1.01 -6.88
CA ALA A 78 13.55 -0.75 -5.46
C ALA A 78 14.50 0.44 -5.25
N VAL A 79 15.57 0.59 -6.03
CA VAL A 79 16.50 1.74 -5.95
C VAL A 79 15.84 3.13 -6.00
N ILE A 80 14.71 3.26 -6.70
CA ILE A 80 13.95 4.53 -6.79
C ILE A 80 13.21 4.81 -5.47
N GLY A 81 12.84 3.74 -4.77
CA GLY A 81 12.27 3.74 -3.45
C GLY A 81 13.21 3.17 -2.39
N ASP A 82 14.53 3.09 -2.55
CA ASP A 82 15.31 2.54 -1.45
C ASP A 82 15.28 3.58 -0.34
N HIS A 83 14.97 3.13 0.87
CA HIS A 83 14.94 4.02 2.00
C HIS A 83 16.37 4.47 2.26
N THR A 84 16.58 5.78 2.19
CA THR A 84 17.86 6.40 2.52
C THR A 84 17.77 7.18 3.83
N PRO A 85 18.88 7.48 4.51
CA PRO A 85 18.83 8.32 5.72
C PRO A 85 18.12 9.68 5.53
N ALA A 86 18.05 10.20 4.30
CA ALA A 86 17.31 11.43 3.99
C ALA A 86 15.78 11.26 4.12
N ASP A 87 15.26 10.04 4.09
CA ASP A 87 13.84 9.74 4.26
C ASP A 87 13.44 9.57 5.75
N ASN A 88 14.42 9.62 6.68
CA ASN A 88 14.17 9.40 8.12
C ASN A 88 13.31 10.49 8.76
N GLU A 89 13.24 11.69 8.15
CA GLU A 89 12.49 12.84 8.67
C GLU A 89 11.00 12.56 8.86
N SER A 90 10.42 11.67 8.04
CA SER A 90 9.01 11.32 8.13
C SER A 90 8.74 9.95 7.53
N VAL A 91 7.91 9.14 8.19
CA VAL A 91 7.42 7.87 7.65
C VAL A 91 6.73 8.04 6.29
N TYR A 92 6.14 9.20 6.04
CA TYR A 92 5.46 9.49 4.78
C TYR A 92 6.42 9.92 3.66
N ALA A 93 7.66 10.31 3.98
CA ALA A 93 8.66 10.70 2.96
C ALA A 93 8.91 9.55 1.99
N ARG A 94 8.92 8.32 2.50
CA ARG A 94 9.06 7.09 1.72
C ARG A 94 7.86 6.80 0.82
N LEU A 95 6.67 7.25 1.23
CA LEU A 95 5.42 7.11 0.47
C LEU A 95 5.11 8.29 -0.45
N ARG A 96 6.04 9.26 -0.60
CA ARG A 96 5.80 10.50 -1.36
C ARG A 96 5.28 10.26 -2.77
N LEU A 97 5.76 9.21 -3.43
CA LEU A 97 5.37 8.87 -4.81
C LEU A 97 3.93 8.34 -4.91
N LEU A 98 3.35 7.89 -3.80
CA LEU A 98 1.96 7.41 -3.69
C LEU A 98 1.05 8.44 -3.02
N SER A 99 1.56 9.65 -2.72
CA SER A 99 0.85 10.67 -1.93
C SER A 99 0.16 11.75 -2.77
N SER A 100 0.23 11.67 -4.10
CA SER A 100 -0.32 12.68 -5.00
C SER A 100 -1.79 12.39 -5.33
N PHE A 101 -2.70 13.17 -4.73
CA PHE A 101 -4.14 13.08 -5.00
C PHE A 101 -4.67 14.40 -5.56
N LYS A 102 -5.57 14.31 -6.54
CA LYS A 102 -6.32 15.47 -7.05
C LYS A 102 -7.72 15.47 -6.45
N GLY A 103 -8.01 16.48 -5.63
CA GLY A 103 -9.25 16.56 -4.88
C GLY A 103 -9.34 15.50 -3.77
N GLY A 104 -10.57 15.13 -3.42
CA GLY A 104 -10.87 14.09 -2.45
C GLY A 104 -10.91 14.54 -0.98
N LYS A 105 -11.46 13.66 -0.15
CA LYS A 105 -11.65 13.85 1.30
C LYS A 105 -10.33 13.64 2.02
N LYS A 106 -9.72 14.75 2.47
CA LYS A 106 -8.41 14.73 3.16
C LYS A 106 -8.36 13.71 4.31
N SER A 107 -9.39 13.62 5.13
CA SER A 107 -9.44 12.67 6.24
C SER A 107 -9.34 11.20 5.80
N VAL A 108 -9.93 10.84 4.66
CA VAL A 108 -9.84 9.47 4.12
C VAL A 108 -8.44 9.22 3.53
N ILE A 109 -7.87 10.22 2.86
CA ILE A 109 -6.50 10.16 2.34
C ILE A 109 -5.51 9.96 3.48
N ASP A 110 -5.59 10.78 4.53
CA ASP A 110 -4.72 10.70 5.71
C ASP A 110 -4.82 9.30 6.38
N GLN A 111 -6.03 8.76 6.52
CA GLN A 111 -6.25 7.40 7.04
C GLN A 111 -5.59 6.33 6.15
N GLY A 112 -5.79 6.40 4.83
CA GLY A 112 -5.23 5.44 3.89
C GLY A 112 -3.70 5.51 3.80
N MET A 113 -3.12 6.71 3.83
CA MET A 113 -1.67 6.90 3.87
C MET A 113 -1.08 6.38 5.19
N SER A 114 -1.79 6.53 6.30
CA SER A 114 -1.39 5.97 7.59
C SER A 114 -1.44 4.44 7.61
N LEU A 115 -2.42 3.82 6.93
CA LEU A 115 -2.45 2.37 6.73
C LEU A 115 -1.28 1.87 5.88
N LEU A 116 -0.96 2.57 4.78
CA LEU A 116 0.21 2.22 3.96
C LEU A 116 1.51 2.35 4.75
N ALA A 117 1.67 3.42 5.53
CA ALA A 117 2.82 3.62 6.41
C ALA A 117 2.91 2.52 7.47
N LEU A 118 1.77 2.12 8.05
CA LEU A 118 1.72 1.03 9.04
C LEU A 118 2.16 -0.31 8.44
N THR A 119 1.66 -0.66 7.25
CA THR A 119 2.11 -1.84 6.51
C THR A 119 3.62 -1.79 6.27
N MET A 120 4.15 -0.64 5.85
CA MET A 120 5.57 -0.47 5.57
C MET A 120 6.43 -0.64 6.82
N ILE A 121 6.10 -0.01 7.95
CA ILE A 121 6.92 -0.12 9.18
C ILE A 121 6.88 -1.55 9.75
N ARG A 122 5.77 -2.28 9.59
CA ARG A 122 5.68 -3.70 9.96
C ARG A 122 6.54 -4.57 9.04
N GLY A 123 6.67 -4.20 7.78
CA GLY A 123 7.63 -4.80 6.86
C GLY A 123 9.06 -4.67 7.37
N TYR A 124 9.47 -3.44 7.74
CA TYR A 124 10.79 -3.20 8.32
C TYR A 124 11.03 -3.96 9.63
N GLU A 125 10.04 -4.06 10.51
CA GLU A 125 10.18 -4.80 11.76
C GLU A 125 10.33 -6.31 11.49
N LYS A 126 9.57 -6.85 10.52
CA LYS A 126 9.68 -8.26 10.10
C LYS A 126 11.07 -8.55 9.49
N SER A 127 11.61 -7.65 8.67
CA SER A 127 12.90 -7.85 7.99
C SER A 127 14.11 -7.45 8.85
N LYS A 128 13.90 -6.83 10.01
CA LYS A 128 14.93 -6.23 10.87
C LYS A 128 16.16 -7.12 11.09
N SER A 129 15.96 -8.37 11.50
CA SER A 129 17.07 -9.30 11.77
C SER A 129 17.83 -9.71 10.51
N TYR A 130 17.12 -9.91 9.40
CA TYR A 130 17.72 -10.24 8.11
C TYR A 130 18.55 -9.07 7.60
N ASP A 131 18.00 -7.86 7.61
CA ASP A 131 18.67 -6.66 7.13
C ASP A 131 19.97 -6.39 7.91
N ALA A 132 19.95 -6.61 9.23
CA ALA A 132 21.14 -6.49 10.08
C ALA A 132 22.23 -7.49 9.71
N GLN A 133 21.86 -8.75 9.42
CA GLN A 133 22.82 -9.80 9.03
C GLN A 133 23.42 -9.57 7.65
N HIS A 134 22.66 -8.96 6.73
CA HIS A 134 23.05 -8.75 5.34
C HIS A 134 23.56 -7.33 5.05
N HIS A 135 23.73 -6.48 6.07
CA HIS A 135 24.15 -5.09 5.94
C HIS A 135 23.26 -4.25 5.03
N ILE A 136 21.96 -4.55 5.00
CA ILE A 136 20.94 -3.78 4.31
C ILE A 136 20.46 -2.68 5.25
N TYR A 137 20.32 -1.46 4.74
CA TYR A 137 19.83 -0.35 5.55
C TYR A 137 18.38 -0.59 5.98
N ASN A 138 18.14 -0.47 7.29
CA ASN A 138 16.82 -0.53 7.89
C ASN A 138 16.73 0.56 8.98
N PRO A 139 15.76 1.48 8.90
CA PRO A 139 15.68 2.62 9.81
C PRO A 139 15.42 2.22 11.27
N LEU A 140 14.90 1.01 11.52
CA LEU A 140 14.68 0.47 12.87
C LEU A 140 15.96 -0.12 13.48
N ASN A 141 16.89 -0.61 12.65
CA ASN A 141 18.21 -1.06 13.11
C ASN A 141 19.12 0.13 13.40
N ASP A 142 19.03 1.17 12.58
CA ASP A 142 19.79 2.41 12.74
C ASP A 142 19.33 3.26 13.94
N GLY A 143 18.14 2.96 14.49
CA GLY A 143 17.54 3.71 15.61
C GLY A 143 16.92 5.04 15.20
N SER A 144 16.98 5.39 13.91
CA SER A 144 16.31 6.55 13.33
C SER A 144 14.79 6.49 13.51
N TRP A 145 14.21 5.30 13.46
CA TRP A 145 12.78 5.06 13.68
C TRP A 145 12.55 4.19 14.92
N ASN A 146 11.49 4.49 15.68
CA ASN A 146 11.04 3.68 16.81
C ASN A 146 9.71 2.99 16.46
N PHE A 147 9.74 1.66 16.30
CA PHE A 147 8.59 0.89 15.86
C PHE A 147 7.35 1.10 16.73
N GLU A 148 7.47 0.95 18.06
CA GLU A 148 6.34 1.03 18.99
C GLU A 148 5.67 2.41 19.01
N SER A 149 6.48 3.47 18.98
CA SER A 149 5.96 4.85 18.94
C SER A 149 5.26 5.11 17.61
N MET A 150 5.89 4.75 16.50
CA MET A 150 5.33 5.00 15.17
C MET A 150 4.06 4.19 14.92
N GLU A 151 4.04 2.92 15.32
CA GLU A 151 2.84 2.09 15.20
C GLU A 151 1.67 2.69 15.97
N ARG A 152 1.92 3.16 17.20
CA ARG A 152 0.90 3.83 18.02
C ARG A 152 0.37 5.10 17.36
N ASP A 153 1.25 5.95 16.85
CA ASP A 153 0.89 7.22 16.21
C ASP A 153 0.10 6.98 14.91
N LEU A 154 0.50 5.98 14.12
CA LEU A 154 -0.19 5.59 12.89
C LEU A 154 -1.57 4.99 13.20
N LEU A 155 -1.67 4.10 14.19
CA LEU A 155 -2.96 3.55 14.64
C LEU A 155 -3.90 4.64 15.16
N SER A 156 -3.37 5.62 15.90
CA SER A 156 -4.12 6.79 16.34
C SER A 156 -4.62 7.62 15.16
N SER A 157 -3.80 7.81 14.13
CA SER A 157 -4.15 8.57 12.91
C SER A 157 -5.20 7.87 12.05
N ILE A 158 -5.17 6.53 12.02
CA ILE A 158 -6.23 5.71 11.39
C ILE A 158 -7.55 5.88 12.16
N GLY A 159 -7.46 5.96 13.49
CA GLY A 159 -8.58 6.17 14.40
C GLY A 159 -9.40 4.89 14.66
N SER A 160 -10.22 4.92 15.72
CA SER A 160 -11.05 3.77 16.12
C SER A 160 -12.24 3.50 15.20
N ASN A 161 -12.57 4.44 14.32
CA ASN A 161 -13.62 4.32 13.32
C ASN A 161 -13.05 4.67 11.94
N PRO A 162 -12.36 3.70 11.28
CA PRO A 162 -11.93 3.88 9.91
C PRO A 162 -13.15 4.15 9.03
N SER A 163 -12.97 4.98 8.00
CA SER A 163 -13.99 5.16 6.98
C SER A 163 -14.47 3.78 6.48
N SER A 164 -15.78 3.64 6.24
CA SER A 164 -16.36 2.35 5.82
C SER A 164 -15.69 1.76 4.58
N ALA A 165 -15.09 2.61 3.74
CA ALA A 165 -14.34 2.24 2.56
C ALA A 165 -12.95 1.64 2.86
N LEU A 166 -12.35 1.92 4.02
CA LEU A 166 -11.01 1.44 4.40
C LEU A 166 -11.02 0.32 5.47
N ARG A 167 -12.18 0.05 6.09
CA ARG A 167 -12.30 -0.93 7.19
C ARG A 167 -11.77 -2.32 6.85
N GLU A 168 -11.95 -2.78 5.61
CA GLU A 168 -11.48 -4.10 5.17
C GLU A 168 -9.96 -4.25 5.24
N PHE A 169 -9.21 -3.16 5.04
CA PHE A 169 -7.74 -3.16 5.08
C PHE A 169 -7.17 -3.07 6.49
N VAL A 170 -7.96 -2.54 7.44
CA VAL A 170 -7.56 -2.46 8.86
C VAL A 170 -7.59 -3.84 9.51
N GLN A 171 -8.56 -4.68 9.12
CA GLN A 171 -8.76 -6.01 9.70
C GLN A 171 -7.77 -7.06 9.15
N ASN A 172 -7.18 -6.81 8.00
CA ASN A 172 -6.19 -7.69 7.37
C ASN A 172 -5.01 -6.84 6.87
N PRO A 173 -4.16 -6.35 7.79
CA PRO A 173 -3.04 -5.50 7.43
C PRO A 173 -2.13 -6.25 6.46
N ALA A 174 -1.75 -5.56 5.40
CA ALA A 174 -1.25 -6.23 4.21
C ALA A 174 0.00 -7.10 4.45
N GLU A 175 0.00 -8.28 3.83
CA GLU A 175 1.21 -9.07 3.64
C GLU A 175 2.01 -8.45 2.48
N ALA A 176 3.27 -8.10 2.75
CA ALA A 176 4.20 -7.70 1.71
C ALA A 176 4.31 -8.83 0.69
N TRP A 177 4.41 -8.49 -0.60
CA TRP A 177 4.75 -9.47 -1.62
C TRP A 177 6.15 -10.01 -1.27
N GLU A 178 6.23 -11.26 -0.82
CA GLU A 178 7.50 -11.97 -0.81
C GLU A 178 7.82 -12.31 -2.26
N SER A 179 8.84 -11.66 -2.85
CA SER A 179 9.31 -12.09 -4.15
C SER A 179 9.73 -13.53 -3.96
N THR A 180 9.03 -14.48 -4.59
CA THR A 180 9.61 -15.80 -4.74
C THR A 180 10.86 -15.57 -5.55
N ASP A 181 12.01 -15.59 -4.89
CA ASP A 181 13.32 -15.53 -5.53
C ASP A 181 13.26 -16.48 -6.72
N THR A 182 13.17 -15.90 -7.92
CA THR A 182 13.54 -16.62 -9.12
C THR A 182 15.05 -16.69 -9.05
N GLU A 183 15.53 -17.78 -8.48
CA GLU A 183 16.83 -18.34 -8.86
C GLU A 183 16.96 -18.22 -10.38
N ASN A 184 17.84 -17.32 -10.81
CA ASN A 184 18.45 -17.29 -12.13
C ASN A 184 19.95 -17.12 -11.91
#